data_AF-A0A0C2SCA2-F1
#
_entry.id   AF-A0A0C2SCA2-F1
#
_cell.length_a   1.000
_cell.length_b   1.000
_cell.length_c   1.000
_cell.angle_alpha   90.00
_cell.angle_beta   90.00
_cell.angle_gamma   90.00
#
_symmetry.space_group_name_H-M   'P 1'
#
loop_
_entity.id
_entity.type
_entity.pdbx_description
1 polymer ?
#
loop_
_entity_poly.entity_id
_entity_poly.type
_entity_poly.pdbx_seq_one_letter_code
_entity_poly.pdbx_strand_id
1 'polypeptide(L)'
;MASNRDLIQLYLQYGVYDSPVPASFVRSVPPILAHTRCPTPPFSQRDIRTCRLEDCLTIVLTSEFGRGATGMAHRGTLELEASDDTVPLDVVVKLAFDIEQRDALREEYEVYRRLRSNGVLRGIATVLGFFDGAEDDACALVMLYAGVPLVTEPQHILSVSDRESALLTMESIHHAGILHGDIRQENILMGDLGVTIIDFGQSKQCDDQEAKDEEFARLRYFLGFACESH
;
A
#
# COMPACT_ATOMS: atom_id res chain seq x y z
N MET A 1 20.21 -9.39 -17.52
CA MET A 1 19.68 -10.39 -16.56
C MET A 1 18.41 -9.77 -15.99
N ALA A 2 17.26 -10.24 -16.45
CA ALA A 2 15.96 -9.72 -16.03
C ALA A 2 15.74 -10.17 -14.58
N SER A 3 15.55 -9.22 -13.66
CA SER A 3 15.22 -9.55 -12.27
C SER A 3 13.77 -10.01 -12.25
N ASN A 4 13.55 -11.32 -12.12
CA ASN A 4 12.24 -11.89 -11.83
C ASN A 4 11.80 -11.39 -10.44
N ARG A 5 10.94 -10.36 -10.38
CA ARG A 5 10.29 -9.90 -9.14
C ARG A 5 8.78 -10.02 -9.25
N ASP A 6 8.34 -10.98 -10.05
CA ASP A 6 6.95 -11.15 -10.45
C ASP A 6 6.28 -12.32 -9.73
N LEU A 7 7.00 -13.03 -8.86
CA LEU A 7 6.45 -14.06 -7.98
C LEU A 7 6.75 -13.69 -6.53
N ILE A 8 5.73 -13.76 -5.67
CA ILE A 8 5.88 -13.69 -4.22
C ILE A 8 5.44 -15.00 -3.57
N GLN A 9 6.19 -15.43 -2.56
CA GLN A 9 5.83 -16.53 -1.67
C GLN A 9 5.43 -15.95 -0.32
N LEU A 10 4.21 -16.23 0.11
CA LEU A 10 3.61 -15.67 1.30
C LEU A 10 3.39 -16.75 2.36
N TYR A 11 4.06 -16.59 3.50
CA TYR A 11 3.88 -17.42 4.69
C TYR A 11 3.02 -16.69 5.71
N LEU A 12 2.11 -17.42 6.35
CA LEU A 12 1.30 -16.92 7.47
C LEU A 12 1.88 -17.48 8.78
N GLN A 13 2.54 -16.64 9.57
CA GLN A 13 3.26 -17.05 10.79
C GLN A 13 2.92 -16.12 11.96
N TYR A 14 1.72 -16.28 12.53
CA TYR A 14 1.30 -15.58 13.75
C TYR A 14 0.12 -16.27 14.45
N GLY A 15 0.07 -16.15 15.78
CA GLY A 15 -1.01 -16.72 16.57
C GLY A 15 -1.08 -18.25 16.44
N VAL A 16 -2.20 -18.75 15.89
CA VAL A 16 -2.38 -20.19 15.59
C VAL A 16 -1.95 -20.56 14.16
N TYR A 17 -1.57 -19.57 13.36
CA TYR A 17 -1.17 -19.77 11.98
C TYR A 17 0.35 -19.97 11.91
N ASP A 18 0.74 -21.11 11.37
CA ASP A 18 2.12 -21.43 11.01
C ASP A 18 2.07 -22.24 9.71
N SER A 19 1.99 -21.53 8.58
CA SER A 19 1.80 -22.17 7.29
C SER A 19 3.05 -22.97 6.89
N PRO A 20 2.97 -24.31 6.77
CA PRO A 20 4.12 -25.13 6.42
C PRO A 20 4.50 -25.03 4.94
N VAL A 21 3.62 -24.46 4.11
CA VAL A 21 3.79 -24.26 2.66
C VAL A 21 3.37 -22.82 2.33
N PRO A 22 4.14 -22.07 1.52
CA PRO A 22 3.76 -20.71 1.15
C PRO A 22 2.61 -20.70 0.14
N ALA A 23 1.75 -19.68 0.23
CA ALA A 23 0.87 -19.31 -0.88
C ALA A 23 1.69 -18.55 -1.93
N SER A 24 1.47 -18.88 -3.21
CA SER A 24 2.19 -18.25 -4.32
C SER A 24 1.30 -17.22 -5.01
N PHE A 25 1.82 -16.01 -5.23
CA PHE A 25 1.12 -14.97 -6.00
C PHE A 25 2.01 -14.43 -7.11
N VAL A 26 1.40 -14.16 -8.27
CA VAL A 26 2.06 -13.68 -9.48
C VAL A 26 1.65 -12.23 -9.74
N ARG A 27 2.62 -11.37 -10.08
CA ARG A 27 2.37 -9.98 -10.41
C ARG A 27 1.50 -9.92 -11.66
N SER A 28 0.35 -9.26 -11.55
CA SER A 28 -0.59 -9.16 -12.66
C SER A 28 -0.68 -7.78 -13.29
N VAL A 29 -0.17 -6.74 -12.60
CA VAL A 29 -0.24 -5.36 -13.08
C VAL A 29 1.16 -4.71 -13.10
N PRO A 30 1.49 -3.84 -14.09
CA PRO A 30 2.80 -3.21 -14.18
C PRO A 30 3.18 -2.44 -12.91
N PRO A 31 4.45 -2.49 -12.48
CA PRO A 31 4.92 -1.84 -11.26
C PRO A 31 4.87 -0.31 -11.37
N ILE A 32 4.58 0.32 -10.24
CA ILE A 32 4.48 1.79 -10.11
C ILE A 32 5.85 2.48 -10.21
N LEU A 33 6.92 1.82 -9.73
CA LEU A 33 8.26 2.41 -9.56
C LEU A 33 9.23 2.18 -10.75
N ALA A 34 8.75 1.75 -11.92
CA ALA A 34 9.66 1.40 -13.01
C ALA A 34 10.26 2.63 -13.73
N HIS A 35 11.54 2.87 -13.50
CA HIS A 35 12.40 3.56 -14.46
C HIS A 35 12.61 2.64 -15.68
N THR A 36 11.93 2.92 -16.80
CA THR A 36 12.22 2.49 -18.20
C THR A 36 12.57 1.01 -18.52
N ARG A 37 11.73 0.41 -19.39
CA ARG A 37 11.85 -0.85 -20.20
C ARG A 37 11.64 -2.16 -19.42
N CYS A 38 10.83 -3.14 -19.85
CA CYS A 38 10.22 -3.49 -21.15
C CYS A 38 8.83 -4.12 -20.94
N PRO A 39 7.96 -4.12 -21.98
CA PRO A 39 6.74 -4.91 -22.00
C PRO A 39 7.11 -6.38 -22.23
N THR A 40 7.10 -7.18 -21.17
CA THR A 40 7.10 -8.63 -21.29
C THR A 40 5.70 -9.08 -20.86
N PRO A 41 5.03 -9.97 -21.63
CA PRO A 41 3.68 -10.40 -21.29
C PRO A 41 3.62 -10.98 -19.87
N PRO A 42 2.46 -10.88 -19.17
CA PRO A 42 2.30 -11.50 -17.87
C PRO A 42 2.60 -13.00 -17.96
N PHE A 43 3.34 -13.53 -17.00
CA PHE A 43 3.73 -14.94 -16.92
C PHE A 43 2.52 -15.85 -17.13
N SER A 44 2.67 -16.86 -17.99
CA SER A 44 1.61 -17.86 -18.18
C SER A 44 1.66 -18.89 -17.06
N GLN A 45 0.53 -19.51 -16.73
CA GLN A 45 0.41 -20.53 -15.68
C GLN A 45 1.36 -21.74 -15.87
N ARG A 46 1.91 -21.95 -17.08
CA ARG A 46 2.91 -22.98 -17.37
C ARG A 46 4.33 -22.60 -16.95
N ASP A 47 4.64 -21.31 -16.85
CA ASP A 47 5.99 -20.79 -16.56
C ASP A 47 6.30 -20.80 -15.05
N ILE A 48 5.26 -20.84 -14.20
CA ILE A 48 5.34 -20.93 -12.73
C ILE A 48 6.10 -22.20 -12.30
N ARG A 49 5.95 -23.32 -13.03
CA ARG A 49 6.59 -24.61 -12.72
C ARG A 49 8.11 -24.61 -12.92
N THR A 50 8.65 -23.59 -13.57
CA THR A 50 10.08 -23.47 -13.92
C THR A 50 10.80 -22.32 -13.22
N CYS A 51 10.10 -21.56 -12.36
CA CYS A 51 10.71 -20.45 -11.63
C CYS A 51 11.64 -21.00 -10.53
N ARG A 52 12.88 -20.47 -10.46
CA ARG A 52 13.84 -20.83 -9.40
C ARG A 52 13.52 -20.04 -8.14
N LEU A 53 13.80 -20.61 -6.97
CA LEU A 53 13.58 -19.94 -5.67
C LEU A 53 14.28 -18.57 -5.60
N GLU A 54 15.45 -18.49 -6.24
CA GLU A 54 16.35 -17.32 -6.33
C GLU A 54 15.75 -16.08 -7.05
N ASP A 55 14.56 -16.25 -7.64
CA ASP A 55 13.82 -15.28 -8.46
C ASP A 55 12.48 -14.88 -7.80
N CYS A 56 12.30 -15.17 -6.51
CA CYS A 56 11.07 -14.95 -5.77
C CYS A 56 11.28 -14.04 -4.56
N LEU A 57 10.27 -13.21 -4.25
CA LEU A 57 10.25 -12.44 -3.01
C LEU A 57 9.52 -13.23 -1.93
N THR A 58 10.18 -13.46 -0.80
CA THR A 58 9.56 -14.16 0.34
C THR A 58 9.00 -13.15 1.31
N ILE A 59 7.70 -13.27 1.62
CA ILE A 59 7.01 -12.44 2.61
C ILE A 59 6.50 -13.34 3.73
N VAL A 60 6.90 -13.02 4.96
CA VAL A 60 6.39 -13.67 6.16
C VAL A 60 5.44 -12.70 6.86
N LEU A 61 4.15 -13.02 6.88
CA LEU A 61 3.14 -12.25 7.61
C LEU A 61 3.21 -12.60 9.10
N THR A 62 3.35 -11.58 9.95
CA THR A 62 3.66 -11.72 11.37
C THR A 62 2.58 -11.18 12.29
N SER A 63 1.62 -10.42 11.77
CA SER A 63 0.42 -10.05 12.53
C SER A 63 -0.72 -9.60 11.62
N GLU A 64 -1.95 -9.71 12.13
CA GLU A 64 -3.07 -8.95 11.57
C GLU A 64 -2.85 -7.46 11.87
N PHE A 65 -2.94 -6.61 10.84
CA PHE A 65 -2.77 -5.17 10.95
C PHE A 65 -4.14 -4.46 10.99
N GLY A 66 -5.14 -5.02 10.29
CA GLY A 66 -6.51 -4.56 10.36
C GLY A 66 -7.40 -5.18 9.28
N ARG A 67 -8.71 -4.99 9.41
CA ARG A 67 -9.72 -5.38 8.41
C ARG A 67 -10.38 -4.13 7.84
N GLY A 68 -10.35 -3.99 6.52
CA GLY A 68 -10.94 -2.87 5.78
C GLY A 68 -11.98 -3.32 4.77
N ALA A 69 -12.51 -2.35 4.01
CA ALA A 69 -13.48 -2.62 2.95
C ALA A 69 -12.88 -3.43 1.79
N THR A 70 -11.56 -3.32 1.55
CA THR A 70 -10.83 -4.01 0.48
C THR A 70 -10.21 -5.34 0.91
N GLY A 71 -10.52 -5.83 2.13
CA GLY A 71 -10.03 -7.12 2.64
C GLY A 71 -9.24 -7.00 3.95
N MET A 72 -8.30 -7.92 4.16
CA MET A 72 -7.50 -8.01 5.39
C MET A 72 -6.06 -7.51 5.18
N ALA A 73 -5.66 -6.52 5.95
CA ALA A 73 -4.29 -6.03 6.01
C ALA A 73 -3.49 -6.81 7.04
N HIS A 74 -2.31 -7.28 6.65
CA HIS A 74 -1.37 -7.98 7.50
C HIS A 74 -0.04 -7.26 7.49
N ARG A 75 0.60 -7.15 8.66
CA ARG A 75 2.00 -6.73 8.73
C ARG A 75 2.87 -7.96 8.49
N GLY A 76 3.99 -7.75 7.80
CA GLY A 76 4.93 -8.80 7.54
C GLY A 76 6.33 -8.27 7.25
N THR A 77 7.21 -9.20 6.95
CA THR A 77 8.61 -8.96 6.64
C THR A 77 8.88 -9.49 5.24
N LEU A 78 9.44 -8.65 4.37
CA LEU A 78 9.88 -9.01 3.03
C LEU A 78 11.39 -9.28 3.07
N GLU A 79 11.75 -10.52 2.76
CA GLU A 79 13.14 -10.95 2.61
C GLU A 79 13.54 -10.84 1.14
N LEU A 80 14.58 -10.07 0.88
CA LEU A 80 15.19 -9.95 -0.44
C LEU A 80 16.39 -10.89 -0.47
N GLU A 81 16.31 -12.01 -1.19
CA GLU A 81 17.46 -12.91 -1.35
C GLU A 81 18.52 -12.24 -2.24
N ALA A 82 19.37 -11.39 -1.66
CA ALA A 82 20.49 -10.76 -2.36
C ALA A 82 21.70 -10.58 -1.43
N SER A 83 22.48 -11.65 -1.23
CA SER A 83 23.69 -11.72 -0.38
C SER A 83 23.46 -11.51 1.13
N ASP A 84 24.33 -12.11 1.95
CA ASP A 84 24.23 -12.31 3.41
C ASP A 84 23.95 -11.07 4.28
N ASP A 85 23.93 -9.86 3.71
CA ASP A 85 23.82 -8.58 4.41
C ASP A 85 22.51 -7.81 4.12
N THR A 86 21.50 -8.43 3.50
CA THR A 86 20.27 -7.71 3.18
C THR A 86 19.36 -7.57 4.40
N VAL A 87 19.12 -6.33 4.83
CA VAL A 87 18.19 -6.04 5.92
C VAL A 87 16.76 -6.30 5.43
N PRO A 88 15.96 -7.11 6.17
CA PRO A 88 14.56 -7.35 5.81
C PRO A 88 13.75 -6.05 5.81
N LEU A 89 12.78 -5.95 4.90
CA LEU A 89 11.90 -4.78 4.79
C LEU A 89 10.56 -5.04 5.48
N ASP A 90 10.13 -4.13 6.33
CA ASP A 90 8.78 -4.15 6.88
C ASP A 90 7.76 -3.82 5.80
N VAL A 91 6.74 -4.68 5.67
CA VAL A 91 5.68 -4.55 4.67
C VAL A 91 4.30 -4.69 5.28
N VAL A 92 3.31 -4.17 4.55
CA VAL A 92 1.88 -4.45 4.74
C VAL A 92 1.37 -5.15 3.48
N VAL A 93 0.63 -6.23 3.68
CA VAL A 93 -0.04 -6.97 2.62
C VAL A 93 -1.54 -6.93 2.86
N LYS A 94 -2.29 -6.30 1.95
CA LYS A 94 -3.74 -6.39 1.91
C LYS A 94 -4.13 -7.60 1.05
N LEU A 95 -4.87 -8.53 1.63
CA LEU A 95 -5.39 -9.74 0.97
C LEU A 95 -6.90 -9.63 0.77
N ALA A 96 -7.34 -9.92 -0.45
CA ALA A 96 -8.75 -10.01 -0.83
C ALA A 96 -9.05 -11.41 -1.38
N PHE A 97 -10.19 -11.98 -0.98
CA PHE A 97 -10.54 -13.36 -1.30
C PHE A 97 -11.82 -13.49 -2.13
N ASP A 98 -12.86 -12.69 -1.81
CA ASP A 98 -14.10 -12.66 -2.59
C ASP A 98 -14.04 -11.64 -3.74
N ILE A 99 -14.95 -11.77 -4.71
CA ILE A 99 -14.93 -10.98 -5.94
C ILE A 99 -15.06 -9.47 -5.68
N GLU A 100 -15.89 -9.06 -4.71
CA GLU A 100 -16.13 -7.66 -4.39
C GLU A 100 -14.88 -7.03 -3.76
N GLN A 101 -14.24 -7.73 -2.82
CA GLN A 101 -12.97 -7.29 -2.22
C GLN A 101 -11.86 -7.18 -3.26
N ARG A 102 -11.78 -8.14 -4.19
CA ARG A 102 -10.74 -8.17 -5.23
C ARG A 102 -10.87 -6.99 -6.19
N ASP A 103 -12.08 -6.72 -6.65
CA ASP A 103 -12.36 -5.58 -7.53
C ASP A 103 -12.03 -4.27 -6.82
N ALA A 104 -12.47 -4.11 -5.56
CA ALA A 104 -12.17 -2.93 -4.77
C ALA A 104 -10.66 -2.75 -4.49
N LEU A 105 -9.92 -3.83 -4.21
CA LEU A 105 -8.47 -3.77 -3.98
C LEU A 105 -7.70 -3.43 -5.26
N ARG A 106 -8.20 -3.89 -6.42
CA ARG A 106 -7.63 -3.53 -7.73
C ARG A 106 -7.89 -2.07 -8.08
N GLU A 107 -9.09 -1.56 -7.80
CA GLU A 107 -9.40 -0.13 -7.93
C GLU A 107 -8.50 0.73 -7.04
N GLU A 108 -8.27 0.32 -5.79
CA GLU A 108 -7.33 0.98 -4.87
C GLU A 108 -5.90 1.03 -5.47
N TYR A 109 -5.42 -0.08 -6.05
CA TYR A 109 -4.12 -0.10 -6.71
C TYR A 109 -4.02 0.87 -7.90
N GLU A 110 -5.07 0.98 -8.71
CA GLU A 110 -5.12 1.91 -9.83
C GLU A 110 -5.11 3.38 -9.37
N VAL A 111 -5.64 3.68 -8.18
CA VAL A 111 -5.54 5.02 -7.58
C VAL A 111 -4.09 5.35 -7.26
N TYR A 112 -3.36 4.44 -6.61
CA TYR A 112 -1.91 4.62 -6.37
C TYR A 112 -1.13 4.84 -7.66
N ARG A 113 -1.46 4.10 -8.73
CA ARG A 113 -0.84 4.29 -10.06
C ARG A 113 -1.11 5.68 -10.61
N ARG A 114 -2.36 6.15 -10.53
CA ARG A 114 -2.76 7.49 -10.99
C ARG A 114 -2.09 8.60 -10.20
N LEU A 115 -2.04 8.50 -8.88
CA LEU A 115 -1.34 9.47 -8.02
C LEU A 115 0.11 9.61 -8.45
N ARG A 116 0.78 8.48 -8.68
CA ARG A 116 2.19 8.44 -9.08
C ARG A 116 2.41 8.99 -10.49
N SER A 117 1.53 8.66 -11.44
CA SER A 117 1.62 9.24 -12.80
C SER A 117 1.35 10.75 -12.82
N ASN A 118 0.63 11.27 -11.84
CA ASN A 118 0.38 12.71 -11.66
C ASN A 118 1.40 13.41 -10.74
N GLY A 119 2.52 12.74 -10.40
CA GLY A 119 3.63 13.36 -9.68
C GLY A 119 3.51 13.35 -8.15
N VAL A 120 2.55 12.64 -7.57
CA VAL A 120 2.47 12.43 -6.11
C VAL A 120 3.50 11.38 -5.70
N LEU A 121 4.68 11.84 -5.24
CA LEU A 121 5.83 10.97 -4.99
C LEU A 121 6.08 10.66 -3.51
N ARG A 122 5.54 11.46 -2.59
CA ARG A 122 5.76 11.39 -1.14
C ARG A 122 4.41 11.51 -0.41
N GLY A 123 4.42 11.16 0.87
CA GLY A 123 3.24 11.26 1.75
C GLY A 123 2.13 10.25 1.46
N ILE A 124 2.34 9.31 0.53
CA ILE A 124 1.45 8.16 0.29
C ILE A 124 2.24 6.86 0.41
N ALA A 125 1.56 5.76 0.73
CA ALA A 125 2.21 4.45 0.87
C ALA A 125 3.05 4.09 -0.37
N THR A 126 4.22 3.49 -0.14
CA THR A 126 5.05 2.99 -1.24
C THR A 126 4.58 1.60 -1.62
N VAL A 127 3.90 1.50 -2.76
CA VAL A 127 3.39 0.25 -3.29
C VAL A 127 4.49 -0.51 -4.04
N LEU A 128 4.73 -1.76 -3.63
CA LEU A 128 5.68 -2.68 -4.26
C LEU A 128 5.03 -3.47 -5.42
N GLY A 129 3.73 -3.74 -5.33
CA GLY A 129 3.01 -4.38 -6.42
C GLY A 129 1.62 -4.88 -6.05
N PHE A 130 0.89 -5.24 -7.11
CA PHE A 130 -0.35 -5.99 -7.04
C PHE A 130 -0.13 -7.37 -7.65
N PHE A 131 -0.61 -8.41 -6.97
CA PHE A 131 -0.36 -9.81 -7.30
C PHE A 131 -1.67 -10.61 -7.22
N ASP A 132 -1.90 -11.51 -8.17
CA ASP A 132 -3.01 -12.47 -8.14
C ASP A 132 -2.51 -13.84 -7.69
N GLY A 133 -3.36 -14.60 -7.00
CA GLY A 133 -3.07 -15.96 -6.54
C GLY A 133 -2.72 -16.87 -7.71
N ALA A 134 -1.68 -17.68 -7.54
CA ALA A 134 -1.27 -18.65 -8.57
C ALA A 134 -2.19 -19.87 -8.61
N GLU A 135 -2.78 -20.21 -7.47
CA GLU A 135 -3.56 -21.43 -7.25
C GLU A 135 -5.03 -21.15 -6.90
N ASP A 136 -5.33 -19.93 -6.49
CA ASP A 136 -6.65 -19.50 -6.08
C ASP A 136 -7.02 -18.14 -6.70
N ASP A 137 -8.23 -17.69 -6.41
CA ASP A 137 -8.74 -16.41 -6.85
C ASP A 137 -8.33 -15.25 -5.92
N ALA A 138 -7.46 -15.46 -4.92
CA ALA A 138 -7.08 -14.37 -4.03
C ALA A 138 -6.23 -13.32 -4.77
N CYS A 139 -6.18 -12.10 -4.24
CA CYS A 139 -5.22 -11.11 -4.70
C CYS A 139 -4.60 -10.35 -3.51
N ALA A 140 -3.41 -9.79 -3.77
CA ALA A 140 -2.56 -9.16 -2.78
C ALA A 140 -2.06 -7.81 -3.28
N LEU A 141 -2.24 -6.78 -2.46
CA LEU A 141 -1.58 -5.49 -2.62
C LEU A 141 -0.46 -5.37 -1.56
N VAL A 142 0.78 -5.32 -2.03
CA VAL A 142 1.98 -5.26 -1.18
C VAL A 142 2.53 -3.84 -1.16
N MET A 143 2.74 -3.30 0.03
CA MET A 143 3.29 -1.97 0.28
C MET A 143 4.33 -1.99 1.40
N LEU A 144 5.26 -1.03 1.41
CA LEU A 144 6.13 -0.82 2.56
C LEU A 144 5.31 -0.38 3.76
N TYR A 145 5.71 -0.83 4.95
CA TYR A 145 5.15 -0.33 6.18
C TYR A 145 5.48 1.16 6.33
N ALA A 146 4.44 1.98 6.51
CA ALA A 146 4.56 3.44 6.50
C ALA A 146 4.43 4.08 7.90
N GLY A 147 4.43 3.25 8.96
CA GLY A 147 4.41 3.71 10.35
C GLY A 147 3.11 3.38 11.09
N VAL A 148 2.90 4.07 12.20
CA VAL A 148 1.83 3.80 13.16
C VAL A 148 0.68 4.81 12.97
N PRO A 149 -0.60 4.39 13.05
CA PRO A 149 -1.73 5.31 12.97
C PRO A 149 -1.71 6.40 14.05
N LEU A 150 -2.15 7.62 13.72
CA LEU A 150 -2.22 8.72 14.68
C LEU A 150 -3.16 8.41 15.87
N VAL A 151 -4.18 7.58 15.66
CA VAL A 151 -5.12 7.18 16.71
C VAL A 151 -4.45 6.38 17.84
N THR A 152 -3.38 5.64 17.53
CA THR A 152 -2.73 4.73 18.48
C THR A 152 -1.97 5.48 19.56
N GLU A 153 -1.41 6.64 19.23
CA GLU A 153 -0.60 7.44 20.15
C GLU A 153 -1.13 8.87 20.23
N PRO A 154 -2.16 9.14 21.06
CA PRO A 154 -2.76 10.47 21.21
C PRO A 154 -1.79 11.53 21.76
N GLN A 155 -0.60 11.12 22.21
CA GLN A 155 0.49 11.99 22.67
C GLN A 155 1.55 12.26 21.60
N HIS A 156 1.42 11.70 20.39
CA HIS A 156 2.38 11.94 19.32
C HIS A 156 2.22 13.38 18.82
N ILE A 157 3.03 14.28 19.38
CA ILE A 157 3.06 15.69 18.97
C ILE A 157 3.70 15.75 17.60
N LEU A 158 2.88 15.81 16.56
CA LEU A 158 3.34 16.10 15.20
C LEU A 158 4.09 17.43 15.17
N SER A 159 5.29 17.42 14.60
CA SER A 159 6.03 18.66 14.38
C SER A 159 5.29 19.56 13.38
N VAL A 160 5.65 20.85 13.35
CA VAL A 160 5.11 21.77 12.35
C VAL A 160 5.41 21.26 10.93
N SER A 161 6.61 20.74 10.71
CA SER A 161 7.02 20.18 9.41
C SER A 161 6.21 18.95 9.00
N ASP A 162 5.86 18.08 9.96
CA ASP A 162 5.04 16.88 9.69
C ASP A 162 3.65 17.27 9.24
N ARG A 163 3.05 18.25 9.93
CA ARG A 163 1.73 18.78 9.61
C ARG A 163 1.72 19.46 8.25
N GLU A 164 2.70 20.31 7.96
CA GLU A 164 2.83 20.97 6.66
C GLU A 164 3.03 19.95 5.53
N SER A 165 3.86 18.93 5.73
CA SER A 165 4.07 17.86 4.74
C SER A 165 2.79 17.08 4.45
N ALA A 166 1.98 16.81 5.49
CA ALA A 166 0.69 16.14 5.32
C ALA A 166 -0.30 16.99 4.48
N LEU A 167 -0.34 18.30 4.72
CA LEU A 167 -1.17 19.23 3.94
C LEU A 167 -0.73 19.31 2.48
N LEU A 168 0.58 19.44 2.21
CA LEU A 168 1.12 19.45 0.85
C LEU A 168 0.85 18.14 0.10
N THR A 169 0.86 17.02 0.83
CA THR A 169 0.49 15.72 0.27
C THR A 169 -0.97 15.69 -0.14
N MET A 170 -1.86 16.19 0.72
CA MET A 170 -3.30 16.27 0.40
C MET A 170 -3.58 17.18 -0.80
N GLU A 171 -2.93 18.35 -0.86
CA GLU A 171 -3.00 19.23 -2.03
C GLU A 171 -2.57 18.51 -3.31
N SER A 172 -1.50 17.71 -3.23
CA SER A 172 -1.01 16.93 -4.37
C SER A 172 -1.99 15.84 -4.81
N ILE A 173 -2.65 15.16 -3.86
CA ILE A 173 -3.72 14.18 -4.12
C ILE A 173 -4.90 14.87 -4.82
N HIS A 174 -5.34 16.02 -4.30
CA HIS A 174 -6.44 16.80 -4.86
C HIS A 174 -6.13 17.36 -6.24
N HIS A 175 -4.90 17.82 -6.46
CA HIS A 175 -4.41 18.31 -7.76
C HIS A 175 -4.35 17.19 -8.81
N ALA A 176 -4.09 15.95 -8.38
CA ALA A 176 -4.20 14.77 -9.24
C ALA A 176 -5.66 14.38 -9.59
N GLY A 177 -6.65 15.19 -9.18
CA GLY A 177 -8.07 14.96 -9.46
C GLY A 177 -8.69 13.86 -8.61
N ILE A 178 -8.08 13.53 -7.47
CA ILE A 178 -8.52 12.43 -6.59
C ILE A 178 -9.01 13.02 -5.27
N LEU A 179 -10.18 12.57 -4.82
CA LEU A 179 -10.68 12.73 -3.46
C LEU A 179 -10.40 11.41 -2.71
N HIS A 180 -9.83 11.46 -1.51
CA HIS A 180 -9.50 10.25 -0.76
C HIS A 180 -10.76 9.52 -0.24
N GLY A 181 -11.76 10.26 0.23
CA GLY A 181 -13.06 9.78 0.66
C GLY A 181 -13.15 9.21 2.08
N ASP A 182 -12.04 9.00 2.78
CA ASP A 182 -11.99 8.37 4.11
C ASP A 182 -10.84 8.91 4.97
N ILE A 183 -10.76 10.24 5.11
CA ILE A 183 -9.76 10.87 5.97
C ILE A 183 -10.17 10.78 7.44
N ARG A 184 -9.37 10.05 8.20
CA ARG A 184 -9.51 9.77 9.64
C ARG A 184 -8.16 9.38 10.25
N GLN A 185 -8.04 9.40 11.58
CA GLN A 185 -6.76 9.18 12.27
C GLN A 185 -6.16 7.79 12.06
N GLU A 186 -6.99 6.80 11.72
CA GLU A 186 -6.60 5.43 11.37
C GLU A 186 -5.86 5.35 10.04
N ASN A 187 -6.19 6.26 9.11
CA ASN A 187 -5.66 6.28 7.74
C ASN A 187 -4.51 7.31 7.57
N ILE A 188 -4.08 7.92 8.67
CA ILE A 188 -2.93 8.83 8.72
C ILE A 188 -1.87 8.16 9.58
N LEU A 189 -0.76 7.78 8.96
CA LEU A 189 0.35 7.09 9.61
C LEU A 189 1.50 8.06 9.87
N MET A 190 2.20 7.81 10.97
CA MET A 190 3.44 8.47 11.34
C MET A 190 4.57 7.45 11.31
N GLY A 191 5.54 7.67 10.44
CA GLY A 191 6.76 6.85 10.34
C GLY A 191 8.01 7.70 10.16
N ASP A 192 9.16 7.04 9.95
CA ASP A 192 10.46 7.72 9.89
C ASP A 192 10.59 8.72 8.73
N LEU A 193 9.77 8.57 7.69
CA LEU A 193 9.75 9.44 6.51
C LEU A 193 8.74 10.60 6.63
N GLY A 194 8.09 10.76 7.77
CA GLY A 194 7.03 11.75 7.98
C GLY A 194 5.63 11.15 7.95
N VAL A 195 4.64 12.02 7.80
CA VAL A 195 3.22 11.63 7.73
C VAL A 195 2.91 11.00 6.38
N THR A 196 2.21 9.86 6.43
CA THR A 196 1.77 9.12 5.24
C THR A 196 0.25 8.90 5.29
N ILE A 197 -0.44 9.28 4.21
CA ILE A 197 -1.86 9.01 3.99
C ILE A 197 -2.00 7.66 3.29
N ILE A 198 -2.87 6.80 3.82
CA ILE A 198 -3.08 5.43 3.34
C ILE A 198 -4.57 5.13 3.14
N ASP A 199 -4.84 3.97 2.52
CA ASP A 199 -6.18 3.40 2.36
C ASP A 199 -7.09 4.17 1.38
N PHE A 200 -6.76 4.05 0.09
CA PHE A 200 -7.51 4.69 -1.00
C PHE A 200 -8.74 3.89 -1.47
N GLY A 201 -9.21 2.91 -0.69
CA GLY A 201 -10.33 2.04 -1.06
C GLY A 201 -11.67 2.76 -1.21
N GLN A 202 -11.80 3.99 -0.70
CA GLN A 202 -13.00 4.84 -0.86
C GLN A 202 -12.75 6.06 -1.76
N SER A 203 -11.60 6.10 -2.42
CA SER A 203 -11.22 7.24 -3.24
C SER A 203 -11.97 7.27 -4.56
N LYS A 204 -12.11 8.47 -5.12
CA LYS A 204 -12.79 8.68 -6.41
C LYS A 204 -12.17 9.83 -7.16
N GLN A 205 -12.32 9.80 -8.49
CA GLN A 205 -12.06 10.99 -9.29
C GLN A 205 -13.08 12.07 -8.92
N CYS A 206 -12.59 13.28 -8.73
CA CYS A 206 -13.41 14.39 -8.26
C CYS A 206 -12.82 15.71 -8.74
N ASP A 207 -13.65 16.52 -9.39
CA ASP A 207 -13.34 17.91 -9.78
C ASP A 207 -14.12 18.92 -8.93
N ASP A 208 -14.90 18.45 -7.96
CA ASP A 208 -15.64 19.28 -7.02
C ASP A 208 -14.68 19.89 -6.00
N GLN A 209 -14.50 21.21 -6.08
CA GLN A 209 -13.62 21.94 -5.19
C GLN A 209 -14.17 22.00 -3.76
N GLU A 210 -15.49 22.07 -3.58
CA GLU A 210 -16.11 22.13 -2.25
C GLU A 210 -15.86 20.82 -1.49
N ALA A 211 -16.04 19.68 -2.16
CA ALA A 211 -15.74 18.37 -1.58
C ALA A 211 -14.26 18.21 -1.19
N LYS A 212 -13.33 18.75 -2.01
CA LYS A 212 -11.90 18.76 -1.71
C LYS A 212 -11.58 19.66 -0.51
N ASP A 213 -12.16 20.86 -0.46
CA ASP A 213 -11.98 21.80 0.64
C ASP A 213 -12.47 21.20 1.97
N GLU A 214 -13.62 20.50 1.96
CA GLU A 214 -14.12 19.78 3.12
C GLU A 214 -13.19 18.65 3.59
N GLU A 215 -12.66 17.86 2.66
CA GLU A 215 -11.70 16.79 2.98
C GLU A 215 -10.39 17.37 3.53
N PHE A 216 -9.92 18.48 2.95
CA PHE A 216 -8.74 19.20 3.43
C PHE A 216 -8.94 19.75 4.85
N ALA A 217 -10.12 20.32 5.14
CA ALA A 217 -10.48 20.78 6.47
C ALA A 217 -10.52 19.64 7.49
N ARG A 218 -11.03 18.46 7.11
CA ARG A 218 -10.99 17.25 7.96
C ARG A 218 -9.55 16.85 8.29
N LEU A 219 -8.64 16.85 7.31
CA LEU A 219 -7.23 16.58 7.59
C LEU A 219 -6.65 17.60 8.57
N ARG A 220 -6.89 18.90 8.37
CA ARG A 220 -6.42 19.96 9.28
C ARG A 220 -6.87 19.73 10.72
N TYR A 221 -8.13 19.33 10.90
CA TYR A 221 -8.68 18.99 12.22
C TYR A 221 -7.90 17.86 12.89
N PHE A 222 -7.64 16.75 12.18
CA PHE A 222 -6.88 15.62 12.73
C PHE A 222 -5.40 15.93 13.00
N LEU A 223 -4.83 16.89 12.26
CA LEU A 223 -3.46 17.39 12.50
C LEU A 223 -3.38 18.39 13.66
N GLY A 224 -4.51 18.74 14.29
CA GLY A 224 -4.55 19.66 15.43
C GLY A 224 -4.36 21.12 15.05
N PHE A 225 -4.64 21.50 13.80
CA PHE A 225 -4.85 22.91 13.48
C PHE A 225 -6.19 23.31 14.10
N ALA A 226 -6.18 24.30 15.00
CA ALA A 226 -7.42 24.85 15.53
C ALA A 226 -8.29 25.32 14.35
N CYS A 227 -9.61 25.10 14.44
CA CYS A 227 -10.55 25.82 13.58
C CYS A 227 -10.31 27.31 13.81
N GLU A 228 -9.56 27.96 12.91
CA GLU A 228 -9.60 29.41 12.81
C GLU A 228 -11.04 29.74 12.44
N SER A 229 -11.77 30.22 13.44
CA SER A 229 -13.13 30.71 13.27
C SER A 229 -13.00 31.99 12.47
N HIS A 230 -13.37 31.96 11.19
CA HIS A 230 -13.60 33.16 10.41
C HIS A 230 -14.80 33.94 10.95
#